data_AF-A0A0T6B835-F1
#
_entry.id   AF-A0A0T6B835-F1
#
_cell.length_a   1.000
_cell.length_b   1.000
_cell.length_c   1.000
_cell.angle_alpha   90.00
_cell.angle_beta   90.00
_cell.angle_gamma   90.00
#
_symmetry.space_group_name_H-M   'P 1'
#
loop_
_entity.id
_entity.type
_entity.pdbx_description
1 polymer ?
#
loop_
_entity_poly.entity_id
_entity_poly.type
_entity_poly.pdbx_seq_one_letter_code
_entity_poly.pdbx_strand_id
1 'polypeptide(L)'
;MEENTEKKPMTDEERLELAKKLDKELDDFINNLPKKQYTDGWPEDRWEEEIGKHPFFMKKAPEPGDDLHPLYEGLQQLKYDPLENTPVELATSYKDDGNFNFKHKNY
;
A
#
# COMPACT_ATOMS: atom_id res chain seq x y z
N MET A 1 -9.92 7.55 -53.80
CA MET A 1 -11.37 7.62 -53.57
C MET A 1 -11.65 6.58 -52.51
N GLU A 2 -11.76 7.00 -51.25
CA GLU A 2 -12.20 6.10 -50.18
C GLU A 2 -13.72 5.99 -50.30
N GLU A 3 -14.18 4.82 -50.75
CA GLU A 3 -15.61 4.52 -50.85
C GLU A 3 -16.20 4.52 -49.44
N ASN A 4 -17.01 5.54 -49.14
CA ASN A 4 -17.86 5.59 -47.97
C ASN A 4 -19.01 4.59 -48.17
N THR A 5 -18.76 3.32 -47.85
CA THR A 5 -19.79 2.29 -47.88
C THR A 5 -20.66 2.44 -46.64
N GLU A 6 -21.83 3.05 -46.79
CA GLU A 6 -22.87 3.10 -45.77
C GLU A 6 -23.18 1.66 -45.31
N LYS A 7 -22.73 1.29 -44.11
CA LYS A 7 -22.98 -0.03 -43.53
C LYS A 7 -24.47 -0.15 -43.26
N LYS A 8 -25.11 -1.15 -43.87
CA LYS A 8 -26.51 -1.49 -43.57
C LYS A 8 -26.68 -1.68 -42.05
N PRO A 9 -27.81 -1.23 -41.46
CA PRO A 9 -28.06 -1.41 -40.05
C PRO A 9 -28.11 -2.90 -39.73
N MET A 10 -27.24 -3.33 -38.83
CA MET A 10 -27.10 -4.73 -38.42
C MET A 10 -28.41 -5.24 -37.81
N THR A 11 -28.84 -6.43 -38.24
CA THR A 11 -30.05 -7.10 -37.74
C THR A 11 -29.87 -7.59 -36.30
N ASP A 12 -30.96 -7.83 -35.58
CA ASP A 12 -30.90 -8.20 -34.15
C ASP A 12 -30.21 -9.57 -33.91
N GLU A 13 -30.30 -10.49 -34.88
CA GLU A 13 -29.60 -11.78 -34.82
C GLU A 13 -28.08 -11.60 -34.95
N GLU A 14 -27.64 -10.80 -35.93
CA GLU A 14 -26.23 -10.45 -36.13
C GLU A 14 -25.66 -9.69 -34.91
N ARG A 15 -26.49 -8.88 -34.23
CA ARG A 15 -26.13 -8.21 -32.95
C ARG A 15 -25.87 -9.22 -31.84
N LEU A 16 -26.74 -10.21 -31.71
CA LEU A 16 -26.60 -11.23 -30.69
C LEU A 16 -25.37 -12.12 -30.94
N GLU A 17 -25.11 -12.48 -32.19
CA GLU A 17 -23.92 -13.25 -32.57
C GLU A 17 -22.63 -12.48 -32.35
N LEU A 18 -22.60 -11.20 -32.73
CA LEU A 18 -21.45 -10.33 -32.49
C LEU A 18 -21.19 -10.17 -30.99
N ALA A 19 -22.22 -9.96 -30.18
CA ALA A 19 -22.08 -9.86 -28.72
C ALA A 19 -21.47 -11.13 -28.13
N LYS A 20 -21.99 -12.31 -28.49
CA LYS A 20 -21.44 -13.61 -28.05
C LYS A 20 -19.99 -13.80 -28.46
N LYS A 21 -19.62 -13.38 -29.67
CA LYS A 21 -18.25 -13.46 -30.15
C LYS A 21 -17.33 -12.55 -29.33
N LEU A 22 -17.75 -11.32 -29.07
CA LEU A 22 -16.98 -10.35 -28.29
C LEU A 22 -16.79 -10.79 -26.84
N ASP A 23 -17.83 -11.35 -26.20
CA ASP A 23 -17.72 -11.90 -24.84
C ASP A 23 -16.69 -13.03 -24.80
N LYS A 24 -16.72 -13.94 -25.77
CA LYS A 24 -15.75 -15.03 -25.85
C LYS A 24 -14.32 -14.55 -26.09
N GLU A 25 -14.14 -13.60 -27.01
CA GLU A 25 -12.81 -13.02 -27.29
C GLU A 25 -12.27 -12.27 -26.06
N LEU A 26 -13.14 -11.61 -25.30
CA LEU A 26 -12.75 -10.94 -24.05
C LEU A 26 -12.32 -11.93 -22.98
N ASP A 27 -13.07 -13.02 -22.79
CA ASP A 27 -12.70 -14.08 -21.83
C ASP A 27 -11.38 -14.75 -22.23
N ASP A 28 -11.19 -15.08 -23.50
CA ASP A 28 -9.94 -15.66 -24.01
C ASP A 28 -8.77 -14.68 -23.82
N PHE A 29 -8.98 -13.38 -24.04
CA PHE A 29 -7.97 -12.36 -23.80
C PHE A 29 -7.59 -12.24 -22.31
N ILE A 30 -8.58 -12.15 -21.41
CA ILE A 30 -8.35 -12.04 -19.97
C ILE A 30 -7.62 -13.28 -19.44
N ASN A 31 -8.00 -14.47 -19.91
CA ASN A 31 -7.36 -15.72 -19.48
C ASN A 31 -5.91 -15.87 -19.96
N ASN A 32 -5.55 -15.24 -21.08
CA ASN A 32 -4.18 -15.23 -21.60
C ASN A 32 -3.26 -14.21 -20.91
N LEU A 33 -3.82 -13.26 -20.13
CA LEU A 33 -3.01 -12.32 -19.36
C LEU A 33 -2.24 -13.06 -18.24
N PRO A 34 -0.98 -12.68 -17.98
CA PRO A 34 -0.21 -13.28 -16.89
C PRO A 34 -0.89 -12.96 -15.56
N LYS A 35 -1.43 -14.00 -14.90
CA LYS A 35 -2.00 -13.91 -13.56
C LYS A 35 -0.88 -13.69 -12.55
N LYS A 36 -0.53 -12.42 -12.31
CA LYS A 36 0.35 -12.06 -11.19
C LYS A 36 -0.47 -12.10 -9.92
N GLN A 37 -0.19 -13.07 -9.05
CA GLN A 37 -0.61 -12.97 -7.66
C GLN A 37 0.11 -11.75 -7.08
N TYR A 38 -0.61 -10.87 -6.38
CA TYR A 38 -0.01 -9.74 -5.72
C TYR A 38 0.82 -10.26 -4.54
N THR A 39 2.13 -10.36 -4.73
CA THR A 39 3.07 -10.89 -3.72
C THR A 39 3.68 -9.81 -2.85
N ASP A 40 3.47 -8.53 -3.16
CA ASP A 40 3.97 -7.39 -2.38
C ASP A 40 3.11 -7.09 -1.14
N GLY A 41 1.98 -7.78 -0.99
CA GLY A 41 1.12 -7.67 0.19
C GLY A 41 1.64 -8.51 1.34
N TRP A 42 1.21 -8.17 2.54
CA TRP A 42 1.41 -9.07 3.68
C TRP A 42 0.67 -10.40 3.46
N PRO A 43 1.20 -11.52 3.98
CA PRO A 43 0.55 -12.82 3.87
C PRO A 43 -0.86 -12.78 4.47
N GLU A 44 -1.88 -13.27 3.76
CA GLU A 44 -3.27 -13.25 4.24
C GLU A 44 -3.48 -14.02 5.56
N ASP A 45 -2.57 -14.93 5.91
CA ASP A 45 -2.55 -15.67 7.16
C ASP A 45 -1.94 -14.88 8.32
N ARG A 46 -1.09 -13.87 8.05
CA ARG A 46 -0.29 -13.14 9.07
C ARG A 46 -0.39 -11.62 8.98
N TRP A 47 -1.21 -11.08 8.09
CA TRP A 47 -1.29 -9.65 7.85
C TRP A 47 -1.71 -8.85 9.09
N GLU A 48 -2.54 -9.41 9.98
CA GLU A 48 -2.95 -8.73 11.21
C GLU A 48 -1.77 -8.51 12.17
N GLU A 49 -0.87 -9.49 12.27
CA GLU A 49 0.33 -9.42 13.10
C GLU A 49 1.33 -8.40 12.52
N GLU A 50 1.52 -8.42 11.20
CA GLU A 50 2.41 -7.49 10.49
C GLU A 50 1.89 -6.04 10.53
N ILE A 51 0.56 -5.84 10.42
CA ILE A 51 -0.07 -4.52 10.65
C ILE A 51 0.20 -4.04 12.07
N GLY A 52 0.03 -4.92 13.05
CA GLY A 52 0.22 -4.56 14.46
C GLY A 52 1.63 -4.06 14.75
N LYS A 53 2.63 -4.59 14.04
CA LYS A 53 4.04 -4.18 14.14
C LYS A 53 4.41 -2.97 13.31
N HIS A 54 3.59 -2.57 12.35
CA HIS A 54 3.92 -1.48 11.46
C HIS A 54 3.85 -0.14 12.21
N PRO A 55 4.90 0.70 12.16
CA PRO A 55 5.02 1.94 12.95
C PRO A 55 3.83 2.90 12.80
N PHE A 56 3.17 2.89 11.65
CA PHE A 56 2.00 3.74 11.37
C PHE A 56 0.70 3.26 12.03
N PHE A 57 0.54 1.94 12.26
CA PHE A 57 -0.69 1.33 12.76
C PHE A 57 -0.57 0.85 14.21
N MET A 58 0.64 0.89 14.77
CA MET A 58 0.90 0.60 16.19
C MET A 58 0.04 1.49 17.10
N LYS A 59 -0.78 0.86 17.94
CA LYS A 59 -1.60 1.55 18.96
C LYS A 59 -0.84 1.88 20.24
N LYS A 60 0.29 1.20 20.45
CA LYS A 60 1.16 1.35 21.62
C LYS A 60 2.60 1.44 21.15
N ALA A 61 3.40 2.20 21.89
CA ALA A 61 4.84 2.15 21.70
C ALA A 61 5.34 0.74 22.09
N PRO A 62 6.28 0.17 21.33
CA PRO A 62 6.92 -1.09 21.68
C PRO A 62 7.67 -0.95 23.01
N GLU A 63 7.65 -2.02 23.81
CA GLU A 63 8.31 -2.05 25.12
C GLU A 63 9.81 -2.40 24.97
N PRO A 64 10.65 -2.04 25.95
CA PRO A 64 12.06 -2.42 25.92
C PRO A 64 12.23 -3.94 25.91
N GLY A 65 12.69 -4.49 24.78
CA GLY A 65 12.87 -5.93 24.58
C GLY A 65 11.95 -6.55 23.51
N ASP A 66 11.00 -5.79 22.97
CA ASP A 66 10.19 -6.23 21.83
C ASP A 66 10.99 -6.20 20.52
N ASP A 67 10.72 -7.17 19.64
CA ASP A 67 11.26 -7.17 18.27
C ASP A 67 10.66 -6.00 17.48
N LEU A 68 11.50 -5.00 17.20
CA LEU A 68 11.10 -3.80 16.45
C LEU A 68 11.09 -4.06 14.95
N HIS A 69 10.06 -3.56 14.27
CA HIS A 69 10.05 -3.55 12.82
C HIS A 69 11.20 -2.66 12.29
N PRO A 70 11.93 -3.06 11.22
CA PRO A 70 13.09 -2.30 10.73
C PRO A 70 12.80 -0.83 10.42
N LEU A 71 11.59 -0.53 9.92
CA LEU A 71 11.15 0.85 9.68
C LEU A 71 11.05 1.67 10.97
N TYR A 72 10.59 1.05 12.07
CA TYR A 72 10.49 1.73 13.36
C TYR A 72 11.88 2.02 13.93
N GLU A 73 12.80 1.06 13.83
CA GLU A 73 14.21 1.26 14.21
C GLU A 73 14.87 2.39 13.41
N GLY A 74 14.72 2.39 12.09
CA GLY A 74 15.27 3.45 11.23
C GLY A 74 14.73 4.83 11.58
N LEU A 75 13.44 4.94 11.91
CA LEU A 75 12.85 6.21 12.38
C LEU A 75 13.43 6.66 13.73
N GLN A 76 13.69 5.73 14.65
CA GLN A 76 14.33 6.05 15.93
C GLN A 76 15.77 6.53 15.74
N GLN A 77 16.54 5.86 14.88
CA GLN A 77 17.91 6.27 14.57
C GLN A 77 17.93 7.67 13.96
N LEU A 78 17.10 7.94 12.95
CA LEU A 78 17.00 9.28 12.35
C LEU A 78 16.68 10.37 13.38
N LYS A 79 15.84 10.07 14.38
CA LYS A 79 15.40 11.07 15.36
C LYS A 79 16.37 11.25 16.54
N TYR A 80 17.06 10.19 16.97
CA TYR A 80 17.79 10.18 18.24
C TYR A 80 19.24 9.71 18.15
N ASP A 81 19.72 9.24 16.99
CA ASP A 81 21.11 8.78 16.87
C ASP A 81 22.09 9.96 17.01
N PRO A 82 23.04 9.90 17.96
CA PRO A 82 24.09 10.91 18.13
C PRO A 82 25.09 11.00 16.98
N LEU A 83 25.17 9.99 16.11
CA LEU A 83 26.02 10.02 14.93
C LEU A 83 25.35 10.79 13.78
N GLU A 84 24.02 10.76 13.70
CA GLU A 84 23.23 11.39 12.64
C GLU A 84 22.74 12.80 13.03
N ASN A 85 22.67 13.11 14.33
CA ASN A 85 22.15 14.38 14.85
C ASN A 85 23.16 15.13 15.71
N THR A 86 23.14 16.46 15.63
CA THR A 86 23.97 17.29 16.52
C THR A 86 23.42 17.31 17.96
N PRO A 87 24.25 17.59 18.97
CA PRO A 87 23.80 17.69 20.36
C PRO A 87 22.67 18.71 20.59
N VAL A 88 22.65 19.79 19.79
CA VAL A 88 21.62 20.83 19.87
C VAL A 88 20.28 20.34 19.31
N GLU A 89 20.30 19.60 18.20
CA GLU A 89 19.11 19.00 17.60
C GLU A 89 18.52 17.95 18.53
N LEU A 90 19.35 17.05 19.08
CA LEU A 90 18.91 16.06 20.06
C LEU A 90 18.26 16.71 21.29
N ALA A 91 18.91 17.75 21.86
CA ALA A 91 18.36 18.46 23.00
C ALA A 91 17.00 19.11 22.67
N THR A 92 16.84 19.61 21.44
CA THR A 92 15.57 20.18 20.97
C THR A 92 14.51 19.09 20.83
N SER A 93 14.85 17.96 20.20
CA SER A 93 13.97 16.79 20.07
C SER A 93 13.47 16.29 21.43
N TYR A 94 14.37 16.09 22.40
CA TYR A 94 13.99 15.65 23.74
C TYR A 94 13.11 16.66 24.49
N LYS A 95 13.40 17.96 24.34
CA LYS A 95 12.59 19.03 24.93
C LYS A 95 11.17 19.02 24.35
N ASP A 96 11.05 18.90 23.03
CA ASP A 96 9.76 18.94 22.35
C ASP A 96 8.93 17.69 22.66
N ASP A 97 9.55 16.51 22.74
CA ASP A 97 8.91 15.26 23.16
C ASP A 97 8.43 15.34 24.62
N GLY A 98 9.25 15.87 25.53
CA GLY A 98 8.86 16.08 26.92
C GLY A 98 7.65 17.02 27.05
N ASN A 99 7.67 18.14 26.31
CA ASN A 99 6.54 19.08 26.27
C ASN A 99 5.28 18.43 25.69
N PHE A 100 5.41 17.60 24.66
CA PHE A 100 4.30 16.86 24.08
C PHE A 100 3.68 15.89 25.08
N ASN A 101 4.50 15.05 25.73
CA ASN A 101 4.05 14.08 26.72
C ASN A 101 3.37 14.76 27.92
N PHE A 102 3.94 15.87 28.39
CA PHE A 102 3.34 16.67 29.47
C PHE A 102 1.95 17.22 29.09
N LYS A 103 1.81 17.79 27.88
CA LYS A 103 0.52 18.30 27.37
C LYS A 103 -0.56 17.22 27.29
N HIS A 104 -0.17 16.00 26.95
CA HIS A 104 -1.08 14.86 26.81
C HIS A 104 -1.24 14.06 28.10
N LYS A 105 -0.60 14.47 29.21
CA LYS A 105 -0.60 13.76 30.50
C LYS A 105 -0.08 12.32 30.39
N ASN A 106 0.85 12.09 29.47
CA ASN A 106 1.59 10.84 29.30
C ASN A 106 2.87 10.92 30.16
N TYR A 107 2.73 10.80 31.48
CA TYR A 107 3.83 10.80 32.44
C TYR A 107 3.98 9.45 33.13
#